data_AF-E8WZA4-F1
#
_entry.id   AF-E8WZA4-F1
#
_cell.length_a   1.000
_cell.length_b   1.000
_cell.length_c   1.000
_cell.angle_alpha   90.00
_cell.angle_beta   90.00
_cell.angle_gamma   90.00
#
_symmetry.space_group_name_H-M   'P 1'
#
loop_
_entity.id
_entity.type
_entity.pdbx_description
1 polymer ?
#
loop_
_entity_poly.entity_id
_entity_poly.type
_entity_poly.pdbx_seq_one_letter_code
_entity_poly.pdbx_strand_id
1 'polypeptide(L)'
;MSEREVVLDQPQVTDEQSEALRNATERAEKAEAELAKLKTAKAPARTSEETKQPPSPSTEINTADVEDEESPDVETSGSADTGGVEELRKDSMMAHLLDSLAAGKDIGHHGRLVFAMVARHFLPHDEVLRYLTHDKDFSNEQALLMLRQVEGRDYSPPKRERILEWQSQQDFPILPDPEDPDCGNLYRNLKFPTEIYDHIGHYQEEKLHSGE
;
A
#
# COMPACT_ATOMS: atom_id res chain seq x y z
N MET A 1 -43.96 -47.06 -5.37
CA MET A 1 -42.86 -46.10 -5.57
C MET A 1 -43.54 -44.80 -5.97
N SER A 2 -43.26 -43.70 -5.27
CA SER A 2 -43.84 -42.39 -5.57
C SER A 2 -42.69 -41.42 -5.73
N GLU A 3 -42.38 -41.10 -6.98
CA GLU A 3 -41.39 -40.09 -7.32
C GLU A 3 -41.92 -38.72 -6.90
N ARG A 4 -41.18 -38.03 -6.04
CA ARG A 4 -41.43 -36.62 -5.71
C ARG A 4 -40.60 -35.77 -6.65
N GLU A 5 -41.27 -35.22 -7.66
CA GLU A 5 -40.71 -34.21 -8.54
C GLU A 5 -40.43 -32.94 -7.72
N VAL A 6 -39.17 -32.52 -7.68
CA VAL A 6 -38.76 -31.27 -7.00
C VAL A 6 -38.72 -30.17 -8.05
N VAL A 7 -39.82 -29.40 -8.12
CA VAL A 7 -39.86 -28.17 -8.92
C VAL A 7 -38.95 -27.14 -8.24
N LEU A 8 -37.82 -26.81 -8.88
CA LEU A 8 -37.02 -25.65 -8.49
C LEU A 8 -37.74 -24.37 -8.94
N ASP A 9 -38.17 -23.59 -7.95
CA ASP A 9 -38.66 -22.23 -8.15
C ASP A 9 -37.48 -21.35 -8.63
N GLN A 10 -37.58 -20.82 -9.86
CA GLN A 10 -36.59 -19.86 -10.36
C GLN A 10 -36.96 -18.45 -9.91
N PRO A 11 -36.00 -17.65 -9.40
CA PRO A 11 -36.29 -16.32 -8.87
C PRO A 11 -36.83 -15.42 -9.99
N GLN A 12 -38.09 -15.03 -9.89
CA GLN A 12 -38.71 -14.08 -10.80
C GLN A 12 -38.12 -12.69 -10.55
N VAL A 13 -37.26 -12.24 -11.47
CA VAL A 13 -36.73 -10.87 -11.46
C VAL A 13 -37.89 -9.91 -11.77
N THR A 14 -38.31 -9.12 -10.78
CA THR A 14 -39.44 -8.19 -10.93
C THR A 14 -39.06 -6.98 -11.78
N ASP A 15 -40.00 -6.47 -12.58
CA ASP A 15 -39.81 -5.27 -13.43
C ASP A 15 -39.24 -4.06 -12.64
N GLU A 16 -39.63 -3.91 -11.37
CA GLU A 16 -39.19 -2.81 -10.50
C GLU A 16 -37.66 -2.83 -10.24
N GLN A 17 -37.06 -4.01 -10.06
CA GLN A 17 -35.59 -4.15 -9.96
C GLN A 17 -34.91 -3.76 -11.28
N SER A 18 -35.54 -4.07 -12.41
CA SER A 18 -35.04 -3.74 -13.75
C SER A 18 -35.12 -2.23 -14.05
N GLU A 19 -36.17 -1.57 -13.57
CA GLU A 19 -36.36 -0.12 -13.72
C GLU A 19 -35.40 0.67 -12.79
N ALA A 20 -35.21 0.19 -11.55
CA ALA A 20 -34.21 0.75 -10.64
C ALA A 20 -32.78 0.69 -11.22
N LEU A 21 -32.40 -0.44 -11.84
CA LEU A 21 -31.10 -0.60 -12.48
C LEU A 21 -30.92 0.36 -13.67
N ARG A 22 -31.95 0.53 -14.51
CA ARG A 22 -31.92 1.48 -15.64
C ARG A 22 -31.78 2.93 -15.17
N ASN A 23 -32.54 3.33 -14.16
CA ASN A 23 -32.48 4.67 -13.57
C ASN A 23 -31.12 4.96 -12.90
N ALA A 24 -30.47 3.95 -12.32
CA ALA A 24 -29.11 4.09 -11.79
C ALA A 24 -28.07 4.30 -12.90
N THR A 25 -28.14 3.52 -13.99
CA THR A 25 -27.23 3.63 -15.14
C THR A 25 -27.36 4.98 -15.85
N GLU A 26 -28.58 5.47 -16.09
CA GLU A 26 -28.80 6.76 -16.76
C GLU A 26 -28.24 7.95 -15.94
N ARG A 27 -28.32 7.87 -14.60
CA ARG A 27 -27.71 8.89 -13.72
C ARG A 27 -26.17 8.87 -13.77
N ALA A 28 -25.55 7.70 -13.88
CA ALA A 28 -24.10 7.58 -14.01
C ALA A 28 -23.61 8.22 -15.32
N GLU A 29 -24.18 7.83 -16.45
CA GLU A 29 -23.80 8.35 -17.78
C GLU A 29 -23.97 9.87 -17.88
N LYS A 30 -25.05 10.41 -17.29
CA LYS A 30 -25.30 11.86 -17.25
C LYS A 30 -24.28 12.63 -16.40
N ALA A 31 -23.75 12.03 -15.34
CA ALA A 31 -22.71 12.64 -14.51
C ALA A 31 -21.35 12.68 -15.24
N GLU A 32 -21.02 11.63 -15.99
CA GLU A 32 -19.80 11.59 -16.82
C GLU A 32 -19.84 12.61 -17.96
N ALA A 33 -21.00 12.80 -18.60
CA ALA A 33 -21.18 13.79 -19.67
C ALA A 33 -20.91 15.24 -19.21
N GLU A 34 -21.37 15.62 -18.02
CA GLU A 34 -21.12 16.97 -17.46
C GLU A 34 -19.65 17.14 -17.04
N LEU A 35 -18.98 16.10 -16.53
CA LEU A 35 -17.53 16.13 -16.26
C LEU A 35 -16.69 16.31 -17.53
N ALA A 36 -17.05 15.66 -18.63
CA ALA A 36 -16.38 15.84 -19.93
C ALA A 36 -16.52 17.28 -20.48
N LYS A 37 -17.69 17.89 -20.23
CA LYS A 37 -18.01 19.27 -20.63
C LYS A 37 -17.22 20.30 -19.83
N LEU A 38 -17.05 20.10 -18.52
CA LEU A 38 -16.18 20.97 -17.71
C LEU A 38 -14.69 20.88 -18.11
N LYS A 39 -14.19 19.69 -18.47
CA LYS A 39 -12.79 19.55 -18.95
C LYS A 39 -12.51 20.32 -20.23
N THR A 40 -13.47 20.38 -21.16
CA THR A 40 -13.33 21.11 -22.43
C THR A 40 -13.29 22.64 -22.24
N ALA A 41 -13.89 23.16 -21.16
CA ALA A 41 -14.01 24.60 -20.92
C ALA A 41 -12.77 25.27 -20.30
N LYS A 42 -11.70 24.53 -19.97
CA LYS A 42 -10.53 25.04 -19.25
C LYS A 42 -9.20 24.82 -19.98
N ALA A 43 -9.05 25.48 -21.14
CA ALA A 43 -7.75 25.72 -21.78
C ALA A 43 -7.75 27.08 -22.48
N PRO A 44 -6.68 27.88 -22.33
CA PRO A 44 -5.98 28.34 -23.53
C PRO A 44 -4.45 28.54 -23.39
N ALA A 45 -3.73 28.30 -24.50
CA ALA A 45 -2.40 28.86 -24.88
C ALA A 45 -1.17 28.47 -24.00
N ARG A 46 0.09 28.35 -24.45
CA ARG A 46 0.83 28.57 -25.75
C ARG A 46 2.26 27.94 -25.57
N THR A 47 3.17 27.67 -26.53
CA THR A 47 3.33 27.89 -28.00
C THR A 47 4.17 26.72 -28.60
N SER A 48 4.40 26.72 -29.92
CA SER A 48 5.47 26.06 -30.70
C SER A 48 6.91 26.35 -30.18
N GLU A 49 8.03 25.74 -30.61
CA GLU A 49 8.45 25.36 -31.99
C GLU A 49 9.66 24.36 -32.01
N GLU A 50 9.74 23.50 -33.04
CA GLU A 50 10.92 23.15 -33.90
C GLU A 50 12.34 22.99 -33.27
N THR A 51 13.13 21.89 -33.40
CA THR A 51 13.68 21.30 -34.65
C THR A 51 14.49 19.98 -34.44
N LYS A 52 14.37 19.01 -35.36
CA LYS A 52 15.36 17.97 -35.87
C LYS A 52 16.19 17.01 -34.97
N GLN A 53 16.50 15.87 -35.61
CA GLN A 53 17.17 14.61 -35.22
C GLN A 53 18.66 14.66 -34.74
N PRO A 54 19.19 13.54 -34.18
CA PRO A 54 20.54 13.42 -33.61
C PRO A 54 21.61 13.01 -34.65
N PRO A 55 22.92 12.99 -34.32
CA PRO A 55 23.53 11.77 -33.75
C PRO A 55 24.66 12.01 -32.71
N SER A 56 25.03 10.97 -31.95
CA SER A 56 26.33 10.89 -31.22
C SER A 56 27.51 10.86 -32.21
N PRO A 57 28.73 11.31 -31.84
CA PRO A 57 29.66 10.39 -31.15
C PRO A 57 30.73 11.01 -30.20
N SER A 58 31.29 10.14 -29.34
CA SER A 58 32.71 10.05 -28.94
C SER A 58 33.52 11.26 -28.43
N THR A 59 33.96 11.13 -27.16
CA THR A 59 35.39 11.07 -26.75
C THR A 59 36.15 12.36 -26.33
N GLU A 60 36.93 12.17 -25.24
CA GLU A 60 38.10 12.94 -24.74
C GLU A 60 37.93 14.23 -23.89
N ILE A 61 38.31 14.10 -22.60
CA ILE A 61 39.19 14.92 -21.72
C ILE A 61 39.43 16.42 -22.06
N ASN A 62 39.64 17.35 -21.10
CA ASN A 62 40.33 17.21 -19.82
C ASN A 62 40.22 18.45 -18.89
N THR A 63 40.46 18.25 -17.58
CA THR A 63 41.03 19.18 -16.56
C THR A 63 40.30 20.45 -16.04
N ALA A 64 40.45 20.65 -14.71
CA ALA A 64 40.55 21.93 -13.96
C ALA A 64 39.25 22.77 -13.81
N ASP A 65 38.94 23.39 -12.66
CA ASP A 65 39.49 23.41 -11.28
C ASP A 65 38.46 24.16 -10.38
N VAL A 66 38.71 24.37 -9.07
CA VAL A 66 37.92 25.22 -8.11
C VAL A 66 36.63 24.51 -7.60
N GLU A 67 36.54 23.94 -6.38
CA GLU A 67 36.63 24.53 -5.01
C GLU A 67 35.58 25.65 -4.79
N ASP A 68 34.76 25.77 -3.74
CA ASP A 68 34.51 25.01 -2.52
C ASP A 68 33.13 25.47 -1.95
N GLU A 69 32.64 24.82 -0.89
CA GLU A 69 31.61 25.27 0.08
C GLU A 69 30.08 25.31 -0.21
N GLU A 70 29.36 24.89 0.85
CA GLU A 70 27.97 25.14 1.24
C GLU A 70 26.82 24.75 0.28
N SER A 71 26.50 23.45 0.31
CA SER A 71 25.12 22.99 0.08
C SER A 71 24.29 23.17 1.35
N PRO A 72 23.13 23.87 1.33
CA PRO A 72 22.26 23.92 2.50
C PRO A 72 21.58 22.57 2.71
N ASP A 73 21.73 22.03 3.92
CA ASP A 73 21.17 20.75 4.35
C ASP A 73 19.64 20.68 4.12
N VAL A 74 19.21 19.72 3.31
CA VAL A 74 17.81 19.27 3.37
C VAL A 74 17.65 18.47 4.64
N GLU A 75 17.07 19.12 5.65
CA GLU A 75 16.68 18.50 6.92
C GLU A 75 15.80 17.26 6.65
N THR A 76 16.41 16.07 6.75
CA THR A 76 15.68 14.81 6.80
C THR A 76 15.01 14.72 8.17
N SER A 77 13.88 15.41 8.31
CA SER A 77 13.03 15.37 9.49
C SER A 77 12.37 13.99 9.62
N GLY A 78 13.11 13.05 10.22
CA GLY A 78 12.63 11.74 10.62
C GLY A 78 13.41 11.29 11.85
N SER A 79 12.87 11.54 13.05
CA SER A 79 13.50 11.20 14.32
C SER A 79 13.56 9.67 14.52
N ALA A 80 14.56 9.05 13.92
CA ALA A 80 14.93 7.65 14.13
C ALA A 80 15.65 7.47 15.49
N ASP A 81 14.99 7.84 16.59
CA ASP A 81 15.53 7.61 17.92
C ASP A 81 15.41 6.12 18.29
N THR A 82 16.52 5.43 18.08
CA THR A 82 16.93 4.20 18.77
C THR A 82 16.15 2.92 18.45
N GLY A 83 16.49 2.30 17.32
CA GLY A 83 16.73 0.84 17.30
C GLY A 83 16.35 0.06 16.03
N GLY A 84 15.75 0.69 15.01
CA GLY A 84 15.71 0.17 13.63
C GLY A 84 15.32 -1.31 13.46
N VAL A 85 16.19 -2.09 12.80
CA VAL A 85 15.96 -3.53 12.56
C VAL A 85 15.91 -4.33 13.86
N GLU A 86 16.59 -3.87 14.92
CA GLU A 86 16.60 -4.54 16.23
C GLU A 86 15.28 -4.35 16.98
N GLU A 87 14.63 -3.17 16.88
CA GLU A 87 13.25 -2.99 17.37
C GLU A 87 12.28 -3.88 16.62
N LEU A 88 12.34 -3.90 15.28
CA LEU A 88 11.48 -4.77 14.46
C LEU A 88 11.63 -6.24 14.86
N ARG A 89 12.84 -6.70 15.19
CA ARG A 89 13.09 -8.08 15.64
C ARG A 89 12.57 -8.41 17.04
N LYS A 90 12.05 -7.46 17.81
CA LYS A 90 11.33 -7.75 19.08
C LYS A 90 9.97 -8.41 18.84
N ASP A 91 9.36 -8.19 17.68
CA ASP A 91 8.15 -8.87 17.25
C ASP A 91 8.50 -10.11 16.40
N SER A 92 7.93 -11.27 16.76
CA SER A 92 8.24 -12.54 16.12
C SER A 92 7.81 -12.61 14.64
N MET A 93 6.73 -11.92 14.27
CA MET A 93 6.26 -11.82 12.88
C MET A 93 7.21 -10.93 12.07
N MET A 94 7.56 -9.74 12.58
CA MET A 94 8.50 -8.86 11.89
C MET A 94 9.91 -9.47 11.77
N ALA A 95 10.40 -10.19 12.78
CA ALA A 95 11.62 -10.99 12.67
C ALA A 95 11.52 -12.04 11.56
N HIS A 96 10.41 -12.80 11.51
CA HIS A 96 10.16 -13.81 10.48
C HIS A 96 10.11 -13.23 9.06
N LEU A 97 9.51 -12.05 8.88
CA LEU A 97 9.47 -11.33 7.60
C LEU A 97 10.86 -10.84 7.20
N LEU A 98 11.62 -10.24 8.12
CA LEU A 98 13.00 -9.80 7.88
C LEU A 98 13.91 -10.95 7.45
N ASP A 99 13.86 -12.09 8.15
CA ASP A 99 14.68 -13.26 7.83
C ASP A 99 14.23 -13.96 6.54
N SER A 100 12.93 -13.89 6.21
CA SER A 100 12.41 -14.43 4.95
C SER A 100 12.78 -13.58 3.74
N LEU A 101 12.70 -12.25 3.85
CA LEU A 101 13.19 -11.32 2.83
C LEU A 101 14.71 -11.43 2.67
N ALA A 102 15.48 -11.47 3.76
CA ALA A 102 16.93 -11.67 3.70
C ALA A 102 17.35 -13.02 3.08
N ALA A 103 16.48 -14.04 3.13
CA ALA A 103 16.65 -15.32 2.46
C ALA A 103 16.15 -15.34 0.99
N GLY A 104 15.68 -14.21 0.46
CA GLY A 104 15.16 -14.10 -0.91
C GLY A 104 13.82 -14.81 -1.14
N LYS A 105 13.03 -15.04 -0.08
CA LYS A 105 11.72 -15.68 -0.18
C LYS A 105 10.67 -14.67 -0.62
N ASP A 106 9.70 -15.17 -1.38
CA ASP A 106 8.45 -14.47 -1.67
C ASP A 106 7.55 -14.55 -0.43
N ILE A 107 7.30 -13.40 0.20
CA ILE A 107 6.45 -13.29 1.40
C ILE A 107 4.97 -13.02 1.05
N GLY A 108 4.64 -13.04 -0.24
CA GLY A 108 3.32 -12.73 -0.78
C GLY A 108 2.97 -11.24 -0.72
N HIS A 109 1.90 -10.86 -1.43
CA HIS A 109 1.46 -9.46 -1.50
C HIS A 109 1.12 -8.89 -0.11
N HIS A 110 0.43 -9.67 0.73
CA HIS A 110 0.04 -9.20 2.05
C HIS A 110 1.21 -9.15 3.02
N GLY A 111 2.18 -10.07 2.90
CA GLY A 111 3.42 -9.99 3.66
C GLY A 111 4.21 -8.71 3.34
N ARG A 112 4.37 -8.38 2.05
CA ARG A 112 5.00 -7.13 1.59
C ARG A 112 4.25 -5.89 2.09
N LEU A 113 2.92 -5.91 2.07
CA LEU A 113 2.08 -4.81 2.55
C LEU A 113 2.20 -4.60 4.08
N VAL A 114 2.11 -5.67 4.88
CA VAL A 114 2.29 -5.63 6.34
C VAL A 114 3.70 -5.13 6.67
N PHE A 115 4.73 -5.64 5.99
CA PHE A 115 6.11 -5.20 6.18
C PHE A 115 6.25 -3.69 5.89
N ALA A 116 5.72 -3.19 4.77
CA ALA A 116 5.78 -1.77 4.43
C ALA A 116 5.03 -0.87 5.43
N MET A 117 3.85 -1.29 5.90
CA MET A 117 3.06 -0.57 6.91
C MET A 117 3.81 -0.44 8.25
N VAL A 118 4.55 -1.47 8.67
CA VAL A 118 5.25 -1.47 9.96
C VAL A 118 6.64 -0.86 9.84
N ALA A 119 7.46 -1.34 8.90
CA ALA A 119 8.88 -1.01 8.81
C ALA A 119 9.14 0.47 8.51
N ARG A 120 8.22 1.18 7.83
CA ARG A 120 8.32 2.64 7.58
C ARG A 120 8.43 3.50 8.84
N HIS A 121 8.06 2.97 10.01
CA HIS A 121 8.12 3.68 11.29
C HIS A 121 9.42 3.42 12.06
N PHE A 122 10.26 2.47 11.61
CA PHE A 122 11.49 2.07 12.30
C PHE A 122 12.74 2.17 11.40
N LEU A 123 12.58 2.02 10.09
CA LEU A 123 13.67 2.04 9.10
C LEU A 123 13.54 3.26 8.18
N PRO A 124 14.66 3.82 7.68
CA PRO A 124 14.62 4.82 6.63
C PRO A 124 14.04 4.22 5.33
N HIS A 125 13.42 5.07 4.51
CA HIS A 125 12.70 4.68 3.30
C HIS A 125 13.54 3.78 2.36
N ASP A 126 14.82 4.09 2.16
CA ASP A 126 15.74 3.27 1.35
C ASP A 126 15.93 1.83 1.87
N GLU A 127 16.04 1.65 3.20
CA GLU A 127 16.19 0.29 3.76
C GLU A 127 14.91 -0.52 3.64
N VAL A 128 13.73 0.10 3.78
CA VAL A 128 12.44 -0.57 3.54
C VAL A 128 12.37 -1.06 2.09
N LEU A 129 12.77 -0.22 1.11
CA LEU A 129 12.86 -0.62 -0.29
C LEU A 129 13.88 -1.75 -0.50
N ARG A 130 15.07 -1.66 0.10
CA ARG A 130 16.12 -2.69 -0.01
C ARG A 130 15.62 -4.05 0.47
N TYR A 131 14.88 -4.11 1.57
CA TYR A 131 14.23 -5.33 2.05
C TYR A 131 13.13 -5.82 1.10
N LEU A 132 12.23 -4.94 0.66
CA LEU A 132 11.14 -5.31 -0.25
C LEU A 132 11.64 -5.85 -1.61
N THR A 133 12.71 -5.27 -2.16
CA THR A 133 13.32 -5.71 -3.44
C THR A 133 14.14 -6.99 -3.34
N HIS A 134 14.30 -7.55 -2.14
CA HIS A 134 14.89 -8.88 -1.96
C HIS A 134 13.89 -10.01 -2.24
N ASP A 135 12.59 -9.68 -2.28
CA ASP A 135 11.53 -10.61 -2.68
C ASP A 135 11.62 -10.89 -4.20
N LYS A 136 11.70 -12.18 -4.57
CA LYS A 136 12.03 -12.62 -5.93
C LYS A 136 11.11 -12.10 -7.05
N ASP A 137 9.87 -11.73 -6.72
CA ASP A 137 8.85 -11.29 -7.69
C ASP A 137 8.40 -9.84 -7.44
N PHE A 138 9.28 -9.00 -6.88
CA PHE A 138 8.97 -7.61 -6.54
C PHE A 138 10.05 -6.61 -6.99
N SER A 139 9.71 -5.76 -7.97
CA SER A 139 10.64 -4.77 -8.52
C SER A 139 10.79 -3.53 -7.62
N ASN A 140 11.89 -2.79 -7.80
CA ASN A 140 12.12 -1.53 -7.10
C ASN A 140 11.02 -0.49 -7.37
N GLU A 141 10.50 -0.41 -8.60
CA GLU A 141 9.37 0.46 -8.95
C GLU A 141 8.08 0.07 -8.23
N GLN A 142 7.82 -1.24 -8.07
CA GLN A 142 6.67 -1.74 -7.31
C GLN A 142 6.81 -1.46 -5.80
N ALA A 143 8.03 -1.60 -5.25
CA ALA A 143 8.32 -1.26 -3.86
C ALA A 143 8.13 0.25 -3.58
N LEU A 144 8.65 1.12 -4.46
CA LEU A 144 8.45 2.57 -4.39
C LEU A 144 6.97 2.95 -4.46
N LEU A 145 6.21 2.33 -5.37
CA LEU A 145 4.78 2.60 -5.53
C LEU A 145 3.98 2.13 -4.31
N MET A 146 4.29 0.94 -3.78
CA MET A 146 3.67 0.41 -2.56
C MET A 146 3.95 1.31 -1.35
N LEU A 147 5.21 1.67 -1.11
CA LEU A 147 5.59 2.48 0.04
C LEU A 147 4.96 3.88 -0.03
N ARG A 148 4.98 4.54 -1.20
CA ARG A 148 4.26 5.80 -1.43
C ARG A 148 2.75 5.65 -1.24
N GLN A 149 2.15 4.54 -1.64
CA GLN A 149 0.71 4.29 -1.42
C GLN A 149 0.38 4.10 0.06
N VAL A 150 1.28 3.49 0.83
CA VAL A 150 1.14 3.31 2.29
C VAL A 150 1.29 4.64 3.02
N GLU A 151 2.28 5.45 2.64
CA GLU A 151 2.49 6.81 3.16
C GLU A 151 1.31 7.73 2.81
N GLY A 152 0.91 7.79 1.54
CA GLY A 152 -0.13 8.71 1.06
C GLY A 152 -1.57 8.36 1.47
N ARG A 153 -1.80 7.16 2.03
CA ARG A 153 -3.07 6.76 2.66
C ARG A 153 -3.03 6.78 4.18
N ASP A 154 -1.88 7.13 4.74
CA ASP A 154 -1.49 7.02 6.14
C ASP A 154 -2.02 5.75 6.83
N TYR A 155 -1.65 4.60 6.27
CA TYR A 155 -2.09 3.32 6.84
C TYR A 155 -1.45 3.08 8.20
N SER A 156 -2.29 2.99 9.23
CA SER A 156 -1.89 2.49 10.55
C SER A 156 -1.50 0.99 10.48
N PRO A 157 -0.58 0.52 11.33
CA PRO A 157 -0.21 -0.89 11.44
C PRO A 157 -1.43 -1.81 11.62
N PRO A 158 -1.51 -2.95 10.91
CA PRO A 158 -2.67 -3.84 10.95
C PRO A 158 -2.81 -4.56 12.30
N LYS A 159 -4.05 -4.83 12.73
CA LYS A 159 -4.31 -5.68 13.90
C LYS A 159 -4.10 -7.16 13.55
N ARG A 160 -3.78 -8.00 14.56
CA ARG A 160 -3.57 -9.45 14.42
C ARG A 160 -4.70 -10.13 13.64
N GLU A 161 -5.95 -9.81 13.95
CA GLU A 161 -7.13 -10.39 13.29
C GLU A 161 -7.14 -10.13 11.78
N ARG A 162 -6.67 -8.95 11.35
CA ARG A 162 -6.54 -8.60 9.92
C ARG A 162 -5.35 -9.29 9.27
N ILE A 163 -4.25 -9.47 10.00
CA ILE A 163 -3.08 -10.22 9.54
C ILE A 163 -3.46 -11.70 9.32
N LEU A 164 -4.23 -12.31 10.22
CA LEU A 164 -4.76 -13.67 10.08
C LEU A 164 -5.68 -13.83 8.85
N GLU A 165 -6.58 -12.87 8.63
CA GLU A 165 -7.45 -12.85 7.45
C GLU A 165 -6.66 -12.73 6.14
N TRP A 166 -5.62 -11.89 6.12
CA TRP A 166 -4.73 -11.74 4.96
C TRP A 166 -3.82 -12.95 4.74
N GLN A 167 -3.27 -13.53 5.79
CA GLN A 167 -2.52 -14.78 5.72
C GLN A 167 -3.37 -15.91 5.12
N SER A 168 -4.67 -15.97 5.44
CA SER A 168 -5.60 -16.96 4.88
C SER A 168 -5.85 -16.82 3.37
N GLN A 169 -5.33 -15.75 2.73
CA GLN A 169 -5.47 -15.47 1.30
C GLN A 169 -4.19 -15.72 0.48
N GLN A 170 -3.10 -16.18 1.13
CA GLN A 170 -1.82 -16.45 0.46
C GLN A 170 -1.10 -17.67 1.06
N ASP A 171 -0.25 -18.33 0.28
CA ASP A 171 0.49 -19.52 0.75
C ASP A 171 1.56 -19.20 1.81
N PHE A 172 2.08 -17.97 1.84
CA PHE A 172 3.13 -17.58 2.79
C PHE A 172 2.54 -17.27 4.18
N PRO A 173 2.96 -17.99 5.25
CA PRO A 173 2.50 -17.72 6.61
C PRO A 173 3.13 -16.45 7.16
N ILE A 174 2.35 -15.35 7.22
CA ILE A 174 2.83 -14.07 7.76
C ILE A 174 3.22 -14.23 9.23
N LEU A 175 2.34 -14.83 10.03
CA LEU A 175 2.59 -15.21 11.42
C LEU A 175 3.33 -16.57 11.46
N PRO A 176 4.57 -16.64 12.00
CA PRO A 176 5.29 -17.90 12.12
C PRO A 176 4.63 -18.87 13.11
N ASP A 177 3.94 -18.33 14.11
CA ASP A 177 3.11 -19.08 15.06
C ASP A 177 1.72 -18.43 15.16
N PRO A 178 0.67 -18.99 14.53
CA PRO A 178 -0.67 -18.43 14.56
C PRO A 178 -1.46 -18.82 15.82
N GLU A 179 -0.95 -19.72 16.66
CA GLU A 179 -1.61 -20.23 17.87
C GLU A 179 -1.24 -19.40 19.11
N ASP A 180 0.02 -18.97 19.21
CA ASP A 180 0.49 -18.02 20.22
C ASP A 180 -0.23 -16.66 20.07
N PRO A 181 -0.91 -16.13 21.10
CA PRO A 181 -1.72 -14.91 21.01
C PRO A 181 -0.92 -13.60 20.93
N ASP A 182 0.39 -13.63 21.20
CA ASP A 182 1.27 -12.45 21.20
C ASP A 182 2.01 -12.27 19.87
N CYS A 183 2.12 -13.31 19.05
CA CYS A 183 2.63 -13.27 17.69
C CYS A 183 1.87 -12.25 16.80
N GLY A 184 2.57 -11.27 16.22
CA GLY A 184 1.94 -10.21 15.43
C GLY A 184 1.03 -9.26 16.22
N ASN A 185 1.13 -9.25 17.56
CA ASN A 185 0.53 -8.20 18.40
C ASN A 185 1.42 -6.95 18.37
N LEU A 186 1.49 -6.32 17.19
CA LEU A 186 2.40 -5.22 16.87
C LEU A 186 2.40 -4.10 17.92
N TYR A 187 1.21 -3.69 18.39
CA TYR A 187 1.06 -2.61 19.37
C TYR A 187 1.52 -2.94 20.78
N ARG A 188 1.67 -4.24 21.11
CA ARG A 188 2.26 -4.73 22.36
C ARG A 188 3.76 -4.89 22.24
N ASN A 189 4.23 -5.45 21.13
CA ASN A 189 5.61 -5.89 20.93
C ASN A 189 6.53 -4.74 20.46
N LEU A 190 6.00 -3.78 19.70
CA LEU A 190 6.72 -2.63 19.15
C LEU A 190 6.26 -1.31 19.78
N LYS A 191 7.11 -0.29 19.72
CA LYS A 191 6.80 1.09 20.14
C LYS A 191 6.66 1.98 18.91
N PHE A 192 5.41 2.26 18.53
CA PHE A 192 5.12 3.20 17.45
C PHE A 192 5.18 4.66 17.93
N PRO A 193 5.34 5.64 17.01
CA PRO A 193 5.14 7.05 17.31
C PRO A 193 3.75 7.32 17.90
N THR A 194 3.62 8.33 18.78
CA THR A 194 2.36 8.64 19.48
C THR A 194 1.20 8.92 18.52
N GLU A 195 1.49 9.54 17.38
CA GLU A 195 0.53 9.86 16.31
C GLU A 195 -0.25 8.62 15.82
N ILE A 196 0.41 7.46 15.76
CA ILE A 196 -0.21 6.20 15.33
C ILE A 196 -1.30 5.73 16.31
N TYR A 197 -1.14 6.02 17.61
CA TYR A 197 -2.13 5.62 18.62
C TYR A 197 -3.38 6.51 18.61
N ASP A 198 -3.25 7.77 18.18
CA ASP A 198 -4.36 8.74 18.10
C ASP A 198 -5.43 8.26 17.09
N HIS A 199 -5.00 7.76 15.94
CA HIS A 199 -5.88 7.23 14.90
C HIS A 199 -6.63 5.94 15.27
N ILE A 200 -6.17 5.18 16.26
CA ILE A 200 -6.77 3.88 16.64
C ILE A 200 -8.06 4.07 17.47
N GLY A 201 -8.23 5.22 18.13
CA GLY A 201 -9.44 5.52 18.91
C GLY A 201 -10.70 5.57 18.05
N HIS A 202 -10.62 6.20 16.88
CA HIS A 202 -11.79 6.58 16.09
C HIS A 202 -12.55 5.40 15.45
N TYR A 203 -11.87 4.29 15.14
CA TYR A 203 -12.47 3.16 14.41
C TYR A 203 -13.39 2.27 15.27
N GLN A 204 -13.35 2.41 16.60
CA GLN A 204 -14.24 1.63 17.49
C GLN A 204 -15.64 2.24 17.59
N GLU A 205 -15.80 3.55 17.40
CA GLU A 205 -17.12 4.22 17.47
C GLU A 205 -17.95 4.05 16.20
N GLU A 206 -17.34 4.01 15.01
CA GLU A 206 -18.07 3.76 13.75
C GLU A 206 -18.67 2.35 13.68
N LYS A 207 -17.99 1.34 14.25
CA LYS A 207 -18.50 -0.03 14.29
C LYS A 207 -19.61 -0.25 15.32
N LEU A 208 -19.80 0.70 16.26
CA LEU A 208 -20.95 0.75 17.15
C LEU A 208 -22.13 1.51 16.51
N HIS A 209 -21.87 2.55 15.71
CA HIS A 209 -22.92 3.34 15.06
C HIS A 209 -23.51 2.75 13.76
N SER A 210 -22.87 1.74 13.16
CA SER A 210 -23.40 1.04 11.96
C SER A 210 -24.06 -0.31 12.30
N GLY A 211 -24.52 -0.48 13.53
CA GLY A 211 -25.00 -1.75 14.10
C GLY A 211 -26.34 -1.71 14.82
N GLU A 212 -27.18 -0.71 14.55
CA GLU A 212 -28.61 -0.62 14.94
C GLU A 212 -29.53 -0.62 13.71
#